data_AF-A0A842W7T2-F1
#
_entry.id   AF-A0A842W7T2-F1
#
_cell.length_a   1.000
_cell.length_b   1.000
_cell.length_c   1.000
_cell.angle_alpha   90.00
_cell.angle_beta   90.00
_cell.angle_gamma   90.00
#
_symmetry.space_group_name_H-M   'P 1'
#
loop_
_entity.id
_entity.type
_entity.pdbx_description
1 polymer ?
#
loop_
_entity_poly.entity_id
_entity_poly.type
_entity_poly.pdbx_seq_one_letter_code
_entity_poly.pdbx_strand_id
1 'polypeptide(L)'
;MDKKKIIKNKIKKIKNINKKLHKGIKQHKKFLKAAKKNIKSKKIMAAGGLIVILLILAVGFNLNRFLLDQSNIAATINGEKVTMDELDHEYDFFFFIMGYPESYKQMITKESFLEQMINERLLIQKAVEDGISVLDKEVDEKLEKMISNSPVSKDQFEIQLNTAGFTMKDLFDYYKKQVIISELLNKSFSDIRVSNEEAKTYYNENKDLYTAGEGEIRLRHILVNTKPEAKEILENLKSGEDFIGLAREESIGPSSVEGGDLGFVSKGQMVKEFEEVAFKLNENQISEIVKTQYGYHIIKRESDLIKFTEVKNTIINTLETERQKQELGEYLEDIKERSDIVINFGQAKTSGTAVPGSCYNDYGLSSDTVIFYHADWCPHCSRMISVVEELEGEGYKFHWAETSSGEGEEVVDSCFGDVLQGGVPQFICTGNKDYKLGEISEESLRKFAESCQ
;
A
#
# COMPACT_ATOMS: atom_id res chain seq x y z
N MET A 1 10.05 -30.98 -17.95
CA MET A 1 10.88 -30.66 -19.14
C MET A 1 12.36 -30.63 -18.77
N ASP A 2 13.21 -31.25 -19.57
CA ASP A 2 14.57 -31.70 -19.21
C ASP A 2 15.59 -30.54 -19.02
N LYS A 3 15.95 -30.26 -17.75
CA LYS A 3 16.95 -29.23 -17.34
C LYS A 3 18.29 -29.38 -18.09
N LYS A 4 18.68 -30.60 -18.50
CA LYS A 4 19.92 -30.83 -19.28
C LYS A 4 19.86 -30.22 -20.68
N LYS A 5 18.68 -30.20 -21.32
CA LYS A 5 18.48 -29.65 -22.67
C LYS A 5 18.62 -28.12 -22.68
N ILE A 6 18.14 -27.47 -21.64
CA ILE A 6 18.23 -26.01 -21.45
C ILE A 6 19.69 -25.58 -21.23
N ILE A 7 20.43 -26.28 -20.36
CA ILE A 7 21.85 -26.01 -20.10
C ILE A 7 22.69 -26.20 -21.37
N LYS A 8 22.44 -27.27 -22.15
CA LYS A 8 23.16 -27.54 -23.40
C LYS A 8 22.93 -26.44 -24.45
N ASN A 9 21.71 -25.88 -24.51
CA ASN A 9 21.40 -24.75 -25.39
C ASN A 9 22.06 -23.45 -24.93
N LYS A 10 22.09 -23.16 -23.62
CA LYS A 10 22.81 -21.98 -23.07
C LYS A 10 24.31 -22.05 -23.38
N ILE A 11 24.95 -23.20 -23.17
CA ILE A 11 26.38 -23.42 -23.50
C ILE A 11 26.66 -23.22 -24.99
N LYS A 12 25.78 -23.70 -25.88
CA LYS A 12 25.93 -23.52 -27.33
C LYS A 12 25.81 -22.04 -27.73
N LYS A 13 24.92 -21.28 -27.09
CA LYS A 13 24.75 -19.83 -27.30
C LYS A 13 26.00 -19.06 -26.86
N ILE A 14 26.55 -19.38 -25.68
CA ILE A 14 27.79 -18.77 -25.15
C ILE A 14 28.99 -19.05 -26.08
N LYS A 15 29.16 -20.30 -26.54
CA LYS A 15 30.25 -20.64 -27.48
C LYS A 15 30.15 -19.86 -28.80
N ASN A 16 28.95 -19.64 -29.31
CA ASN A 16 28.74 -18.85 -30.53
C ASN A 16 29.03 -17.37 -30.31
N ILE A 17 28.67 -16.80 -29.16
CA ILE A 17 28.99 -15.42 -28.79
C ILE A 17 30.50 -15.24 -28.69
N ASN A 18 31.20 -16.15 -27.99
CA ASN A 18 32.65 -16.11 -27.87
C ASN A 18 33.36 -16.21 -29.22
N LYS A 19 32.87 -17.06 -30.14
CA LYS A 19 33.40 -17.18 -31.50
C LYS A 19 33.21 -15.89 -32.32
N LYS A 20 32.06 -15.22 -32.19
CA LYS A 20 31.81 -13.92 -32.83
C LYS A 20 32.71 -12.82 -32.25
N LEU A 21 32.87 -12.79 -30.92
CA LEU A 21 33.74 -11.85 -30.23
C LEU A 21 35.20 -12.01 -30.67
N HIS A 22 35.71 -13.25 -30.73
CA HIS A 22 37.07 -13.54 -31.17
C HIS A 22 37.31 -13.15 -32.64
N LYS A 23 36.31 -13.35 -33.51
CA LYS A 23 36.36 -12.92 -34.91
C LYS A 23 36.40 -11.39 -35.02
N GLY A 24 35.58 -10.69 -34.22
CA GLY A 24 35.58 -9.23 -34.10
C GLY A 24 36.94 -8.67 -33.64
N ILE A 25 37.53 -9.26 -32.60
CA ILE A 25 38.86 -8.87 -32.09
C ILE A 25 39.94 -9.09 -33.15
N LYS A 26 39.89 -10.20 -33.90
CA LYS A 26 40.86 -10.49 -34.98
C LYS A 26 40.74 -9.48 -36.13
N GLN A 27 39.51 -9.08 -36.46
CA GLN A 27 39.22 -8.08 -37.50
C GLN A 27 39.67 -6.69 -37.05
N HIS A 28 39.44 -6.32 -35.79
CA HIS A 28 39.90 -5.08 -35.18
C HIS A 28 41.44 -5.02 -35.10
N LYS A 29 42.13 -6.10 -34.69
CA LYS A 29 43.60 -6.19 -34.73
C LYS A 29 44.17 -6.04 -36.14
N LYS A 30 43.47 -6.56 -37.17
CA LYS A 30 43.86 -6.38 -38.59
C LYS A 30 43.70 -4.92 -39.03
N PHE A 31 42.63 -4.27 -38.59
CA PHE A 31 42.38 -2.83 -38.83
C PHE A 31 43.44 -1.96 -38.15
N LEU A 32 43.79 -2.24 -36.90
CA LEU A 32 44.85 -1.56 -36.16
C LEU A 32 46.24 -1.75 -36.79
N LYS A 33 46.55 -2.94 -37.32
CA LYS A 33 47.80 -3.18 -38.06
C LYS A 33 47.85 -2.41 -39.39
N ALA A 34 46.72 -2.33 -40.11
CA ALA A 34 46.62 -1.53 -41.33
C ALA A 34 46.76 -0.02 -41.03
N ALA A 35 46.12 0.45 -39.97
CA ALA A 35 46.24 1.83 -39.48
C ALA A 35 47.70 2.16 -39.09
N LYS A 36 48.41 1.26 -38.38
CA LYS A 36 49.83 1.43 -38.05
C LYS A 36 50.75 1.51 -39.28
N LYS A 37 50.43 0.82 -40.39
CA LYS A 37 51.24 0.84 -41.62
C LYS A 37 51.13 2.18 -42.36
N ASN A 38 50.00 2.88 -42.22
CA ASN A 38 49.77 4.20 -42.81
C ASN A 38 50.31 5.39 -41.99
N ILE A 39 50.81 5.17 -40.77
CA ILE A 39 51.35 6.25 -39.90
C ILE A 39 52.77 6.70 -40.31
N LYS A 40 53.46 5.99 -41.21
CA LYS A 40 54.82 6.36 -41.65
C LYS A 40 54.90 7.51 -42.67
N SER A 41 53.78 8.08 -43.12
CA SER A 41 53.79 9.29 -43.96
C SER A 41 53.41 10.54 -43.13
N LYS A 42 54.32 11.52 -43.11
CA LYS A 42 54.24 12.73 -42.25
C LYS A 42 52.98 13.61 -42.44
N LYS A 43 52.10 13.30 -43.40
CA LYS A 43 50.84 14.03 -43.66
C LYS A 43 49.58 13.42 -43.01
N ILE A 44 49.64 12.21 -42.43
CA ILE A 44 48.44 11.53 -41.87
C ILE A 44 48.33 11.67 -40.34
N MET A 45 49.36 12.15 -39.64
CA MET A 45 49.31 12.28 -38.17
C MET A 45 48.21 13.23 -37.65
N ALA A 46 47.86 14.29 -38.40
CA ALA A 46 46.77 15.19 -37.99
C ALA A 46 45.38 14.54 -38.11
N ALA A 47 45.12 13.79 -39.19
CA ALA A 47 43.82 13.13 -39.41
C ALA A 47 43.65 11.86 -38.56
N GLY A 48 44.72 11.08 -38.36
CA GLY A 48 44.70 9.89 -37.50
C GLY A 48 44.53 10.22 -36.02
N GLY A 49 45.14 11.32 -35.54
CA GLY A 49 44.93 11.82 -34.18
C GLY A 49 43.49 12.25 -33.95
N LEU A 50 42.87 12.96 -34.92
CA LEU A 50 41.49 13.40 -34.82
C LEU A 50 40.49 12.23 -34.73
N ILE A 51 40.70 11.17 -35.52
CA ILE A 51 39.83 9.98 -35.50
C ILE A 51 39.96 9.22 -34.16
N VAL A 52 41.16 9.11 -33.60
CA VAL A 52 41.36 8.47 -32.29
C VAL A 52 40.73 9.31 -31.18
N ILE A 53 40.84 10.64 -31.24
CA ILE A 53 40.17 11.55 -30.30
C ILE A 53 38.65 11.43 -30.42
N LEU A 54 38.10 11.40 -31.64
CA LEU A 54 36.66 11.21 -31.86
C LEU A 54 36.16 9.84 -31.39
N LEU A 55 36.96 8.78 -31.53
CA LEU A 55 36.62 7.46 -31.00
C LEU A 55 36.69 7.43 -29.46
N ILE A 56 37.67 8.09 -28.84
CA ILE A 56 37.76 8.22 -27.38
C ILE A 56 36.62 9.07 -26.85
N LEU A 57 36.25 10.16 -27.53
CA LEU A 57 35.10 10.99 -27.20
C LEU A 57 33.79 10.22 -27.40
N ALA A 58 33.64 9.42 -28.46
CA ALA A 58 32.47 8.59 -28.67
C ALA A 58 32.36 7.46 -27.63
N VAL A 59 33.48 6.81 -27.28
CA VAL A 59 33.53 5.78 -26.22
C VAL A 59 33.28 6.42 -24.85
N GLY A 60 33.88 7.58 -24.58
CA GLY A 60 33.64 8.37 -23.37
C GLY A 60 32.20 8.87 -23.26
N PHE A 61 31.60 9.31 -24.36
CA PHE A 61 30.20 9.71 -24.43
C PHE A 61 29.25 8.53 -24.22
N ASN A 62 29.56 7.34 -24.77
CA ASN A 62 28.77 6.13 -24.55
C ASN A 62 28.94 5.57 -23.13
N LEU A 63 30.15 5.63 -22.55
CA LEU A 63 30.40 5.27 -21.15
C LEU A 63 29.72 6.24 -20.19
N ASN A 64 29.79 7.55 -20.44
CA ASN A 64 29.10 8.56 -19.64
C ASN A 64 27.58 8.37 -19.72
N ARG A 65 27.03 8.10 -20.92
CA ARG A 65 25.61 7.80 -21.09
C ARG A 65 25.19 6.50 -20.38
N PHE A 66 26.02 5.46 -20.40
CA PHE A 66 25.76 4.22 -19.67
C PHE A 66 25.82 4.39 -18.15
N LEU A 67 26.75 5.21 -17.65
CA LEU A 67 26.88 5.55 -16.23
C LEU A 67 25.71 6.44 -15.75
N LEU A 68 25.29 7.41 -16.57
CA LEU A 68 24.11 8.25 -16.32
C LEU A 68 22.80 7.43 -16.37
N ASP A 69 22.71 6.43 -17.26
CA ASP A 69 21.56 5.52 -17.36
C ASP A 69 21.44 4.58 -16.16
N GLN A 70 22.54 4.30 -15.45
CA GLN A 70 22.53 3.52 -14.21
C GLN A 70 22.18 4.36 -12.97
N SER A 71 22.49 5.67 -12.98
CA SER A 71 22.15 6.56 -11.86
C SER A 71 20.69 7.03 -11.87
N ASN A 72 19.96 6.88 -12.98
CA ASN A 72 18.55 7.28 -13.10
C ASN A 72 17.56 6.13 -12.87
N ILE A 73 18.01 4.97 -12.38
CA ILE A 73 17.13 3.81 -12.13
C ILE A 73 16.76 3.82 -10.66
N ALA A 74 15.47 3.88 -10.35
CA ALA A 74 14.93 3.75 -8.99
C ALA A 74 14.88 2.29 -8.55
N ALA A 75 14.38 1.40 -9.42
CA ALA A 75 14.34 -0.04 -9.18
C ALA A 75 14.41 -0.85 -10.49
N THR A 76 14.75 -2.13 -10.38
CA THR A 76 14.65 -3.12 -11.46
C THR A 76 13.86 -4.32 -10.96
N ILE A 77 12.82 -4.72 -11.69
CA ILE A 77 11.90 -5.81 -11.35
C ILE A 77 11.86 -6.79 -12.52
N ASN A 78 12.43 -7.99 -12.35
CA ASN A 78 12.54 -9.01 -13.40
C ASN A 78 13.17 -8.49 -14.71
N GLY A 79 14.10 -7.55 -14.58
CA GLY A 79 14.78 -6.90 -15.70
C GLY A 79 14.07 -5.67 -16.29
N GLU A 80 12.85 -5.36 -15.86
CA GLU A 80 12.15 -4.11 -16.18
C GLU A 80 12.59 -3.00 -15.23
N LYS A 81 12.95 -1.84 -15.78
CA LYS A 81 13.42 -0.70 -14.98
C LYS A 81 12.26 0.22 -14.60
N VAL A 82 12.33 0.78 -13.39
CA VAL A 82 11.62 1.98 -12.94
C VAL A 82 12.65 3.09 -12.87
N THR A 83 12.45 4.20 -13.57
CA THR A 83 13.39 5.35 -13.51
C THR A 83 13.00 6.33 -12.42
N MET A 84 13.91 7.23 -12.01
CA MET A 84 13.57 8.29 -11.05
C MET A 84 12.50 9.22 -11.63
N ASP A 85 12.61 9.56 -12.92
CA ASP A 85 11.62 10.40 -13.61
C ASP A 85 10.22 9.75 -13.61
N GLU A 86 10.15 8.43 -13.75
CA GLU A 86 8.89 7.69 -13.69
C GLU A 86 8.33 7.67 -12.27
N LEU A 87 9.20 7.41 -11.27
CA LEU A 87 8.82 7.46 -9.86
C LEU A 87 8.25 8.83 -9.48
N ASP A 88 8.92 9.91 -9.89
CA ASP A 88 8.48 11.28 -9.62
C ASP A 88 7.14 11.59 -10.30
N HIS A 89 7.00 11.21 -11.57
CA HIS A 89 5.78 11.44 -12.34
C HIS A 89 4.58 10.68 -11.76
N GLU A 90 4.73 9.39 -11.48
CA GLU A 90 3.66 8.56 -10.92
C GLU A 90 3.31 8.98 -9.49
N TYR A 91 4.31 9.42 -8.70
CA TYR A 91 4.10 9.94 -7.36
C TYR A 91 3.25 11.22 -7.40
N ASP A 92 3.64 12.21 -8.19
CA ASP A 92 2.86 13.45 -8.32
C ASP A 92 1.47 13.20 -8.93
N PHE A 93 1.37 12.27 -9.89
CA PHE A 93 0.11 11.88 -10.50
C PHE A 93 -0.85 11.22 -9.49
N PHE A 94 -0.33 10.34 -8.63
CA PHE A 94 -1.11 9.71 -7.56
C PHE A 94 -1.73 10.75 -6.63
N PHE A 95 -0.94 11.72 -6.16
CA PHE A 95 -1.45 12.80 -5.30
C PHE A 95 -2.52 13.64 -6.00
N PHE A 96 -2.33 13.93 -7.29
CA PHE A 96 -3.29 14.66 -8.09
C PHE A 96 -4.63 13.91 -8.22
N ILE A 97 -4.59 12.63 -8.62
CA ILE A 97 -5.80 11.82 -8.83
C ILE A 97 -6.56 11.56 -7.52
N MET A 98 -5.85 11.37 -6.41
CA MET A 98 -6.47 11.20 -5.11
C MET A 98 -7.04 12.50 -4.52
N GLY A 99 -6.69 13.66 -5.10
CA GLY A 99 -7.09 14.97 -4.59
C GLY A 99 -6.51 15.28 -3.22
N TYR A 100 -5.39 14.67 -2.86
CA TYR A 100 -4.77 14.84 -1.56
C TYR A 100 -4.04 16.18 -1.45
N PRO A 101 -4.18 16.92 -0.33
CA PRO A 101 -3.40 18.13 -0.09
C PRO A 101 -1.90 17.82 -0.08
N GLU A 102 -1.09 18.79 -0.51
CA GLU A 102 0.38 18.65 -0.58
C GLU A 102 1.01 18.25 0.77
N SER A 103 0.38 18.63 1.90
CA SER A 103 0.84 18.23 3.24
C SER A 103 0.90 16.72 3.45
N TYR A 104 0.10 15.94 2.72
CA TYR A 104 0.12 14.47 2.80
C TYR A 104 1.37 13.85 2.19
N LYS A 105 2.12 14.58 1.34
CA LYS A 105 3.43 14.13 0.82
C LYS A 105 4.48 13.95 1.92
N GLN A 106 4.24 14.47 3.13
CA GLN A 106 5.09 14.22 4.29
C GLN A 106 4.85 12.83 4.91
N MET A 107 3.70 12.21 4.64
CA MET A 107 3.31 10.91 5.21
C MET A 107 3.63 9.73 4.28
N ILE A 108 3.60 9.95 2.97
CA ILE A 108 3.90 8.93 1.96
C ILE A 108 5.19 9.35 1.28
N THR A 109 6.31 8.74 1.64
CA THR A 109 7.59 9.08 1.02
C THR A 109 7.71 8.45 -0.36
N LYS A 110 8.60 8.97 -1.20
CA LYS A 110 8.87 8.38 -2.53
C LYS A 110 9.39 6.94 -2.42
N GLU A 111 10.05 6.58 -1.33
CA GLU A 111 10.50 5.21 -1.04
C GLU A 111 9.30 4.28 -0.81
N SER A 112 8.36 4.68 0.05
CA SER A 112 7.13 3.91 0.29
C SER A 112 6.27 3.78 -0.98
N PHE A 113 6.28 4.82 -1.81
CA PHE A 113 5.58 4.80 -3.09
C PHE A 113 6.31 3.92 -4.14
N LEU A 114 7.65 3.89 -4.14
CA LEU A 114 8.41 2.98 -4.98
C LEU A 114 8.13 1.52 -4.63
N GLU A 115 8.01 1.18 -3.35
CA GLU A 115 7.56 -0.16 -2.91
C GLU A 115 6.16 -0.50 -3.45
N GLN A 116 5.24 0.48 -3.44
CA GLN A 116 3.92 0.31 -4.07
C GLN A 116 4.04 0.08 -5.59
N MET A 117 4.90 0.83 -6.29
CA MET A 117 5.14 0.62 -7.73
C MET A 117 5.77 -0.75 -8.03
N ILE A 118 6.65 -1.24 -7.16
CA ILE A 118 7.22 -2.59 -7.28
C ILE A 118 6.10 -3.63 -7.17
N ASN A 119 5.25 -3.54 -6.14
CA ASN A 119 4.09 -4.42 -5.97
C ASN A 119 3.15 -4.36 -7.18
N GLU A 120 2.84 -3.15 -7.67
CA GLU A 120 1.99 -2.93 -8.85
C GLU A 120 2.56 -3.66 -10.08
N ARG A 121 3.86 -3.50 -10.34
CA ARG A 121 4.52 -4.14 -11.48
C ARG A 121 4.56 -5.65 -11.36
N LEU A 122 4.82 -6.19 -10.17
CA LEU A 122 4.80 -7.63 -9.93
C LEU A 122 3.43 -8.24 -10.21
N LEU A 123 2.35 -7.58 -9.76
CA LEU A 123 0.98 -8.01 -10.04
C LEU A 123 0.66 -7.94 -11.53
N ILE A 124 1.08 -6.89 -12.24
CA ILE A 124 0.87 -6.78 -13.70
C ILE A 124 1.64 -7.87 -14.46
N GLN A 125 2.91 -8.12 -14.10
CA GLN A 125 3.71 -9.19 -14.70
C GLN A 125 3.06 -10.55 -14.46
N LYS A 126 2.51 -10.77 -13.27
CA LYS A 126 1.76 -11.98 -12.93
C LYS A 126 0.46 -12.11 -13.72
N ALA A 127 -0.28 -11.02 -13.90
CA ALA A 127 -1.48 -11.00 -14.72
C ALA A 127 -1.16 -11.42 -16.17
N VAL A 128 -0.08 -10.89 -16.73
CA VAL A 128 0.40 -11.25 -18.08
C VAL A 128 0.82 -12.73 -18.15
N GLU A 129 1.51 -13.25 -17.14
CA GLU A 129 1.86 -14.67 -17.04
C GLU A 129 0.61 -15.57 -17.06
N ASP A 130 -0.44 -15.15 -16.35
CA ASP A 130 -1.72 -15.87 -16.23
C ASP A 130 -2.67 -15.66 -17.42
N GLY A 131 -2.18 -15.00 -18.48
CA GLY A 131 -2.90 -14.76 -19.73
C GLY A 131 -4.01 -13.72 -19.62
N ILE A 132 -3.98 -12.85 -18.60
CA ILE A 132 -4.92 -11.75 -18.43
C ILE A 132 -4.48 -10.59 -19.32
N SER A 133 -5.40 -10.11 -20.16
CA SER A 133 -5.20 -8.93 -20.99
C SER A 133 -6.48 -8.11 -21.00
N VAL A 134 -6.35 -6.79 -20.88
CA VAL A 134 -7.47 -5.86 -20.93
C VAL A 134 -7.44 -5.12 -22.27
N LEU A 135 -8.59 -5.01 -22.92
CA LEU A 135 -8.70 -4.28 -24.19
C LEU A 135 -8.74 -2.77 -23.90
N ASP A 136 -8.03 -1.99 -24.71
CA ASP A 136 -8.00 -0.52 -24.55
C ASP A 136 -9.41 0.10 -24.56
N LYS A 137 -10.32 -0.45 -25.38
CA LYS A 137 -11.72 -0.03 -25.46
C LYS A 137 -12.48 -0.17 -24.12
N GLU A 138 -12.18 -1.20 -23.34
CA GLU A 138 -12.83 -1.42 -22.03
C GLU A 138 -12.39 -0.36 -21.01
N VAL A 139 -11.13 0.05 -21.08
CA VAL A 139 -10.58 1.13 -20.26
C VAL A 139 -11.20 2.46 -20.67
N ASP A 140 -11.27 2.74 -21.98
CA ASP A 140 -11.88 3.96 -22.52
C ASP A 140 -13.35 4.09 -22.09
N GLU A 141 -14.15 3.03 -22.24
CA GLU A 141 -15.57 3.02 -21.83
C GLU A 141 -15.73 3.31 -20.33
N LYS A 142 -14.84 2.74 -19.49
CA LYS A 142 -14.85 2.97 -18.04
C LYS A 142 -14.49 4.42 -17.69
N LEU A 143 -13.49 4.98 -18.37
CA LEU A 143 -13.11 6.39 -18.22
C LEU A 143 -14.20 7.34 -18.67
N GLU A 144 -14.83 7.09 -19.82
CA GLU A 144 -15.94 7.92 -20.32
C GLU A 144 -17.10 7.93 -19.34
N LYS A 145 -17.48 6.76 -18.80
CA LYS A 145 -18.53 6.65 -17.80
C LYS A 145 -18.18 7.39 -16.50
N MET A 146 -16.92 7.27 -16.05
CA MET A 146 -16.44 7.98 -14.86
C MET A 146 -16.50 9.50 -15.06
N ILE A 147 -16.00 9.99 -16.19
CA ILE A 147 -15.99 11.43 -16.52
C ILE A 147 -17.43 11.93 -16.69
N SER A 148 -18.33 11.16 -17.30
CA SER A 148 -19.75 11.56 -17.45
C SER A 148 -20.51 11.66 -16.13
N ASN A 149 -20.05 10.92 -15.10
CA ASN A 149 -20.63 10.96 -13.75
C ASN A 149 -19.98 12.05 -12.88
N SER A 150 -18.91 12.68 -13.36
CA SER A 150 -18.23 13.77 -12.68
C SER A 150 -19.02 15.08 -12.80
N PRO A 151 -18.97 15.98 -11.80
CA PRO A 151 -19.60 17.30 -11.90
C PRO A 151 -18.95 18.23 -12.94
N VAL A 152 -17.79 17.87 -13.51
CA VAL A 152 -17.07 18.66 -14.53
C VAL A 152 -17.18 18.01 -15.91
N SER A 153 -17.17 18.84 -16.97
CA SER A 153 -17.16 18.33 -18.34
C SER A 153 -15.83 17.67 -18.70
N LYS A 154 -15.81 16.83 -19.74
CA LYS A 154 -14.57 16.21 -20.26
C LYS A 154 -13.50 17.26 -20.60
N ASP A 155 -13.89 18.35 -21.26
CA ASP A 155 -12.97 19.44 -21.61
C ASP A 155 -12.40 20.12 -20.37
N GLN A 156 -13.23 20.35 -19.34
CA GLN A 156 -12.78 20.92 -18.07
C GLN A 156 -11.81 19.99 -17.34
N PHE A 157 -12.10 18.68 -17.36
CA PHE A 157 -11.24 17.67 -16.76
C PHE A 157 -9.87 17.61 -17.45
N GLU A 158 -9.86 17.63 -18.79
CA GLU A 158 -8.63 17.67 -19.58
C GLU A 158 -7.83 18.97 -19.32
N ILE A 159 -8.49 20.12 -19.17
CA ILE A 159 -7.82 21.38 -18.78
C ILE A 159 -7.19 21.26 -17.39
N GLN A 160 -7.88 20.64 -16.42
CA GLN A 160 -7.34 20.45 -15.07
C GLN A 160 -6.10 19.56 -15.06
N LEU A 161 -6.16 18.41 -15.76
CA LEU A 161 -5.01 17.53 -15.95
C LEU A 161 -3.82 18.27 -16.56
N ASN A 162 -4.04 18.95 -17.69
CA ASN A 162 -2.98 19.67 -18.40
C ASN A 162 -2.39 20.80 -17.55
N THR A 163 -3.20 21.48 -16.74
CA THR A 163 -2.75 22.53 -15.81
C THR A 163 -1.84 21.95 -14.72
N ALA A 164 -2.11 20.72 -14.27
CA ALA A 164 -1.29 19.99 -13.32
C ALA A 164 -0.07 19.29 -13.95
N GLY A 165 0.11 19.40 -15.28
CA GLY A 165 1.23 18.78 -16.00
C GLY A 165 0.98 17.35 -16.47
N PHE A 166 -0.26 16.86 -16.39
CA PHE A 166 -0.66 15.51 -16.79
C PHE A 166 -1.53 15.51 -18.04
N THR A 167 -1.71 14.33 -18.63
CA THR A 167 -2.48 14.14 -19.85
C THR A 167 -3.59 13.13 -19.65
N MET A 168 -4.55 13.10 -20.58
CA MET A 168 -5.55 12.03 -20.65
C MET A 168 -4.91 10.63 -20.82
N LYS A 169 -3.70 10.56 -21.38
CA LYS A 169 -2.96 9.30 -21.52
C LYS A 169 -2.45 8.79 -20.17
N ASP A 170 -1.98 9.68 -19.29
CA ASP A 170 -1.53 9.29 -17.93
C ASP A 170 -2.70 8.68 -17.14
N LEU A 171 -3.87 9.30 -17.24
CA LEU A 171 -5.11 8.76 -16.68
C LEU A 171 -5.45 7.39 -17.27
N PHE A 172 -5.38 7.26 -18.59
CA PHE A 172 -5.65 5.99 -19.25
C PHE A 172 -4.70 4.87 -18.79
N ASP A 173 -3.40 5.15 -18.76
CA ASP A 173 -2.40 4.16 -18.35
C ASP A 173 -2.59 3.75 -16.88
N TYR A 174 -2.87 4.71 -15.99
CA TYR A 174 -3.21 4.42 -14.60
C TYR A 174 -4.42 3.49 -14.48
N TYR A 175 -5.55 3.83 -15.10
CA TYR A 175 -6.74 2.99 -15.02
C TYR A 175 -6.55 1.63 -15.70
N LYS A 176 -5.77 1.56 -16.78
CA LYS A 176 -5.42 0.28 -17.42
C LYS A 176 -4.66 -0.64 -16.45
N LYS A 177 -3.67 -0.12 -15.73
CA LYS A 177 -2.96 -0.86 -14.67
C LYS A 177 -3.95 -1.35 -13.60
N GLN A 178 -4.84 -0.49 -13.13
CA GLN A 178 -5.84 -0.85 -12.12
C GLN A 178 -6.83 -1.92 -12.59
N VAL A 179 -7.28 -1.89 -13.84
CA VAL A 179 -8.18 -2.91 -14.39
C VAL A 179 -7.46 -4.26 -14.52
N ILE A 180 -6.22 -4.28 -15.01
CA ILE A 180 -5.41 -5.51 -15.11
C ILE A 180 -5.25 -6.16 -13.73
N ILE A 181 -4.89 -5.36 -12.72
CA ILE A 181 -4.73 -5.86 -11.35
C ILE A 181 -6.07 -6.33 -10.80
N SER A 182 -7.15 -5.56 -10.99
CA SER A 182 -8.49 -5.96 -10.56
C SER A 182 -8.92 -7.30 -11.16
N GLU A 183 -8.68 -7.54 -12.46
CA GLU A 183 -8.99 -8.82 -13.11
C GLU A 183 -8.15 -9.97 -12.52
N LEU A 184 -6.87 -9.73 -12.24
CA LEU A 184 -6.02 -10.72 -11.58
C LEU A 184 -6.53 -11.07 -10.19
N LEU A 185 -6.82 -10.07 -9.35
CA LEU A 185 -7.27 -10.30 -7.98
C LEU A 185 -8.65 -10.95 -7.97
N ASN A 186 -9.57 -10.52 -8.84
CA ASN A 186 -10.89 -11.14 -8.97
C ASN A 186 -10.77 -12.62 -9.36
N LYS A 187 -9.91 -12.95 -10.32
CA LYS A 187 -9.67 -14.35 -10.72
C LYS A 187 -8.99 -15.17 -9.62
N SER A 188 -8.07 -14.56 -8.88
CA SER A 188 -7.29 -15.25 -7.84
C SER A 188 -8.11 -15.48 -6.57
N PHE A 189 -9.06 -14.60 -6.27
CA PHE A 189 -9.76 -14.54 -5.00
C PHE A 189 -11.29 -14.65 -5.12
N SER A 190 -11.82 -15.06 -6.29
CA SER A 190 -13.26 -15.24 -6.53
C SER A 190 -13.92 -16.25 -5.60
N ASP A 191 -13.13 -17.17 -5.07
CA ASP A 191 -13.60 -18.30 -4.26
C ASP A 191 -13.56 -17.98 -2.75
N ILE A 192 -13.03 -16.80 -2.38
CA ILE A 192 -13.09 -16.32 -1.00
C ILE A 192 -14.55 -16.03 -0.66
N ARG A 193 -15.10 -16.84 0.25
CA ARG A 193 -16.47 -16.72 0.74
C ARG A 193 -16.51 -16.82 2.25
N VAL A 194 -17.34 -16.00 2.88
CA VAL A 194 -17.65 -16.10 4.30
C VAL A 194 -19.03 -16.73 4.47
N SER A 195 -19.10 -17.79 5.27
CA SER A 195 -20.35 -18.49 5.50
C SER A 195 -21.27 -17.71 6.45
N ASN A 196 -22.57 -17.97 6.39
CA ASN A 196 -23.52 -17.38 7.35
C ASN A 196 -23.20 -17.77 8.80
N GLU A 197 -22.70 -18.99 9.02
CA GLU A 197 -22.33 -19.47 10.35
C GLU A 197 -21.08 -18.76 10.85
N GLU A 198 -20.08 -18.56 10.00
CA GLU A 198 -18.88 -17.78 10.33
C GLU A 198 -19.22 -16.34 10.69
N ALA A 199 -20.02 -15.66 9.85
CA ALA A 199 -20.48 -14.31 10.14
C ALA A 199 -21.27 -14.23 11.45
N LYS A 200 -22.04 -15.28 11.78
CA LYS A 200 -22.79 -15.36 13.04
C LYS A 200 -21.87 -15.59 14.24
N THR A 201 -20.83 -16.40 14.10
CA THR A 201 -19.78 -16.57 15.12
C THR A 201 -19.10 -15.23 15.39
N TYR A 202 -18.63 -14.56 14.33
CA TYR A 202 -18.02 -13.23 14.45
C TYR A 202 -18.94 -12.22 15.14
N TYR A 203 -20.21 -12.16 14.74
CA TYR A 203 -21.21 -11.31 15.40
C TYR A 203 -21.33 -11.61 16.89
N ASN A 204 -21.36 -12.89 17.28
CA ASN A 204 -21.52 -13.28 18.69
C ASN A 204 -20.28 -12.97 19.53
N GLU A 205 -19.09 -13.08 18.95
CA GLU A 205 -17.81 -12.77 19.59
C GLU A 205 -17.56 -11.26 19.67
N ASN A 206 -18.19 -10.46 18.81
CA ASN A 206 -17.98 -9.02 18.68
C ASN A 206 -19.27 -8.20 18.87
N LYS A 207 -20.18 -8.64 19.76
CA LYS A 207 -21.49 -7.99 19.95
C LYS A 207 -21.40 -6.51 20.31
N ASP A 208 -20.35 -6.12 21.02
CA ASP A 208 -20.11 -4.73 21.44
C ASP A 208 -19.88 -3.78 20.24
N LEU A 209 -19.46 -4.30 19.08
CA LEU A 209 -19.37 -3.53 17.83
C LEU A 209 -20.74 -3.26 17.20
N TYR A 210 -21.78 -3.96 17.67
CA TYR A 210 -23.13 -3.93 17.12
C TYR A 210 -24.16 -3.44 18.14
N THR A 211 -23.72 -2.69 19.15
CA THR A 211 -24.60 -1.96 20.05
C THR A 211 -24.83 -0.53 19.56
N ALA A 212 -25.92 0.08 20.00
CA ALA A 212 -26.22 1.49 19.78
C ALA A 212 -25.02 2.40 20.08
N GLY A 213 -24.92 3.52 19.37
CA GLY A 213 -23.95 4.56 19.70
C GLY A 213 -24.19 5.14 21.10
N GLU A 214 -23.18 5.80 21.67
CA GLU A 214 -23.30 6.40 23.00
C GLU A 214 -24.47 7.40 23.05
N GLY A 215 -25.42 7.15 23.94
CA GLY A 215 -26.60 8.01 24.12
C GLY A 215 -27.74 7.78 23.12
N GLU A 216 -27.65 6.76 22.27
CA GLU A 216 -28.73 6.33 21.37
C GLU A 216 -29.56 5.20 21.99
N ILE A 217 -30.86 5.18 21.71
CA ILE A 217 -31.77 4.08 22.09
C ILE A 217 -32.63 3.69 20.89
N ARG A 218 -32.93 2.39 20.72
CA ARG A 218 -33.86 1.94 19.67
C ARG A 218 -35.29 1.93 20.17
N LEU A 219 -36.20 2.51 19.39
CA LEU A 219 -37.60 2.63 19.80
C LEU A 219 -38.55 2.07 18.75
N ARG A 220 -39.68 1.53 19.24
CA ARG A 220 -40.91 1.38 18.46
C ARG A 220 -42.00 2.23 19.06
N HIS A 221 -42.96 2.64 18.24
CA HIS A 221 -44.17 3.25 18.75
C HIS A 221 -45.44 2.86 18.00
N ILE A 222 -46.56 2.94 18.72
CA ILE A 222 -47.90 2.94 18.15
C ILE A 222 -48.49 4.31 18.41
N LEU A 223 -48.95 4.98 17.35
CA LEU A 223 -49.60 6.29 17.42
C LEU A 223 -51.07 6.12 17.06
N VAL A 224 -51.97 6.69 17.87
CA VAL A 224 -53.43 6.74 17.59
C VAL A 224 -54.02 8.11 17.92
N ASN A 225 -55.20 8.38 17.38
CA ASN A 225 -55.85 9.69 17.52
C ASN A 225 -56.41 9.91 18.94
N THR A 226 -56.94 8.86 19.56
CA THR A 226 -57.73 8.97 20.78
C THR A 226 -57.17 8.15 21.94
N LYS A 227 -57.47 8.58 23.17
CA LYS A 227 -57.06 7.87 24.39
C LYS A 227 -57.73 6.49 24.53
N PRO A 228 -59.01 6.30 24.16
CA PRO A 228 -59.64 4.97 24.19
C PRO A 228 -58.94 3.95 23.30
N GLU A 229 -58.60 4.30 22.06
CA GLU A 229 -57.83 3.42 21.14
C GLU A 229 -56.49 3.02 21.78
N ALA A 230 -55.76 3.99 22.35
CA ALA A 230 -54.49 3.71 23.01
C ALA A 230 -54.64 2.82 24.26
N LYS A 231 -55.78 2.88 24.95
CA LYS A 231 -56.04 2.01 26.11
C LYS A 231 -56.27 0.57 25.68
N GLU A 232 -57.09 0.36 24.66
CA GLU A 232 -57.37 -0.96 24.12
C GLU A 232 -56.09 -1.65 23.63
N ILE A 233 -55.29 -0.94 22.84
CA ILE A 233 -54.00 -1.47 22.36
C ILE A 233 -53.06 -1.79 23.54
N LEU A 234 -52.99 -0.93 24.56
CA LEU A 234 -52.14 -1.19 25.72
C LEU A 234 -52.62 -2.40 26.54
N GLU A 235 -53.92 -2.62 26.64
CA GLU A 235 -54.50 -3.81 27.29
C GLU A 235 -54.19 -5.10 26.51
N ASN A 236 -54.27 -5.05 25.17
CA ASN A 236 -53.89 -6.15 24.29
C ASN A 236 -52.39 -6.48 24.41
N LEU A 237 -51.52 -5.46 24.40
CA LEU A 237 -50.08 -5.63 24.64
C LEU A 237 -49.78 -6.23 26.03
N LYS A 238 -50.49 -5.78 27.07
CA LYS A 238 -50.37 -6.35 28.43
C LYS A 238 -50.87 -7.79 28.50
N SER A 239 -51.75 -8.19 27.59
CA SER A 239 -52.27 -9.56 27.44
C SER A 239 -51.35 -10.46 26.60
N GLY A 240 -50.26 -9.93 26.07
CA GLY A 240 -49.23 -10.68 25.34
C GLY A 240 -49.34 -10.63 23.82
N GLU A 241 -50.18 -9.75 23.26
CA GLU A 241 -50.23 -9.54 21.82
C GLU A 241 -48.92 -8.92 21.28
N ASP A 242 -48.62 -9.21 20.01
CA ASP A 242 -47.38 -8.78 19.37
C ASP A 242 -47.41 -7.29 19.04
N PHE A 243 -46.40 -6.56 19.52
CA PHE A 243 -46.29 -5.12 19.31
C PHE A 243 -46.16 -4.75 17.83
N ILE A 244 -45.42 -5.55 17.04
CA ILE A 244 -45.18 -5.27 15.63
C ILE A 244 -46.48 -5.44 14.82
N GLY A 245 -47.26 -6.49 15.10
CA GLY A 245 -48.59 -6.71 14.53
C GLY A 245 -49.54 -5.55 14.82
N LEU A 246 -49.73 -5.21 16.10
CA LEU A 246 -50.59 -4.10 16.49
C LEU A 246 -50.12 -2.75 15.93
N ALA A 247 -48.81 -2.53 15.84
CA ALA A 247 -48.28 -1.32 15.22
C ALA A 247 -48.57 -1.24 13.72
N ARG A 248 -48.58 -2.35 13.00
CA ARG A 248 -48.94 -2.39 11.57
C ARG A 248 -50.43 -2.19 11.34
N GLU A 249 -51.26 -2.74 12.22
CA GLU A 249 -52.71 -2.75 12.07
C GLU A 249 -53.35 -1.44 12.55
N GLU A 250 -52.94 -0.95 13.71
CA GLU A 250 -53.66 0.10 14.44
C GLU A 250 -52.94 1.46 14.45
N SER A 251 -51.63 1.51 14.17
CA SER A 251 -50.88 2.77 14.23
C SER A 251 -51.16 3.65 13.02
N ILE A 252 -51.47 4.92 13.28
CA ILE A 252 -51.62 5.98 12.26
C ILE A 252 -50.27 6.67 11.94
N GLY A 253 -49.19 6.28 12.60
CA GLY A 253 -47.85 6.84 12.39
C GLY A 253 -47.18 6.33 11.11
N PRO A 254 -46.25 7.09 10.52
CA PRO A 254 -45.59 6.71 9.26
C PRO A 254 -44.73 5.44 9.37
N SER A 255 -44.27 5.08 10.57
CA SER A 255 -43.50 3.86 10.83
C SER A 255 -44.38 2.61 11.00
N SER A 256 -45.72 2.71 10.90
CA SER A 256 -46.65 1.59 11.09
C SER A 256 -46.30 0.40 10.20
N VAL A 257 -45.96 0.65 8.93
CA VAL A 257 -45.56 -0.38 7.96
C VAL A 257 -44.34 -1.21 8.42
N GLU A 258 -43.42 -0.59 9.14
CA GLU A 258 -42.23 -1.22 9.73
C GLU A 258 -42.48 -1.74 11.16
N GLY A 259 -43.75 -1.89 11.56
CA GLY A 259 -44.11 -2.31 12.92
C GLY A 259 -43.75 -1.26 13.97
N GLY A 260 -43.86 0.01 13.60
CA GLY A 260 -43.59 1.15 14.47
C GLY A 260 -42.11 1.45 14.69
N ASP A 261 -41.18 0.81 13.97
CA ASP A 261 -39.72 1.02 14.15
C ASP A 261 -39.32 2.47 13.86
N LEU A 262 -38.70 3.12 14.84
CA LEU A 262 -38.13 4.46 14.71
C LEU A 262 -36.61 4.42 14.55
N GLY A 263 -36.00 3.22 14.58
CA GLY A 263 -34.55 3.06 14.59
C GLY A 263 -33.92 3.56 15.89
N PHE A 264 -32.61 3.83 15.83
CA PHE A 264 -31.88 4.47 16.92
C PHE A 264 -32.15 5.96 16.94
N VAL A 265 -32.44 6.48 18.14
CA VAL A 265 -32.74 7.90 18.34
C VAL A 265 -31.85 8.47 19.45
N SER A 266 -31.39 9.71 19.24
CA SER A 266 -30.62 10.48 20.22
C SER A 266 -31.51 11.55 20.86
N LYS A 267 -31.07 12.09 22.01
CA LYS A 267 -31.77 13.23 22.64
C LYS A 267 -31.85 14.44 21.70
N GLY A 268 -32.98 15.13 21.73
CA GLY A 268 -33.30 16.28 20.89
C GLY A 268 -33.97 15.95 19.55
N GLN A 269 -34.09 14.66 19.18
CA GLN A 269 -34.73 14.24 17.92
C GLN A 269 -36.25 14.07 18.04
N MET A 270 -36.77 13.90 19.26
CA MET A 270 -38.18 13.65 19.51
C MET A 270 -38.83 14.81 20.28
N VAL A 271 -40.16 14.91 20.21
CA VAL A 271 -40.90 15.88 21.04
C VAL A 271 -40.73 15.56 22.53
N LYS A 272 -40.67 16.60 23.35
CA LYS A 272 -40.27 16.52 24.76
C LYS A 272 -41.04 15.46 25.55
N GLU A 273 -42.36 15.39 25.40
CA GLU A 273 -43.20 14.44 26.14
C GLU A 273 -42.92 12.98 25.75
N PHE A 274 -42.58 12.74 24.48
CA PHE A 274 -42.20 11.42 23.99
C PHE A 274 -40.80 11.04 24.48
N GLU A 275 -39.85 11.96 24.34
CA GLU A 275 -38.45 11.75 24.71
C GLU A 275 -38.28 11.46 26.20
N GLU A 276 -38.92 12.26 27.07
CA GLU A 276 -38.82 12.11 28.52
C GLU A 276 -39.28 10.73 29.01
N VAL A 277 -40.23 10.11 28.30
CA VAL A 277 -40.70 8.76 28.61
C VAL A 277 -39.77 7.73 27.97
N ALA A 278 -39.45 7.87 26.69
CA ALA A 278 -38.62 6.93 25.93
C ALA A 278 -37.26 6.66 26.61
N PHE A 279 -36.55 7.70 27.03
CA PHE A 279 -35.23 7.57 27.68
C PHE A 279 -35.30 7.08 29.14
N LYS A 280 -36.50 7.00 29.74
CA LYS A 280 -36.70 6.38 31.06
C LYS A 280 -37.06 4.90 30.98
N LEU A 281 -37.41 4.39 29.80
CA LEU A 281 -37.71 2.98 29.61
C LEU A 281 -36.44 2.15 29.75
N ASN A 282 -36.55 1.03 30.46
CA ASN A 282 -35.55 -0.02 30.40
C ASN A 282 -35.62 -0.75 29.05
N GLU A 283 -34.57 -1.49 28.71
CA GLU A 283 -34.57 -2.32 27.52
C GLU A 283 -35.77 -3.28 27.49
N ASN A 284 -36.40 -3.43 26.33
CA ASN A 284 -37.59 -4.25 26.08
C ASN A 284 -38.87 -3.82 26.83
N GLN A 285 -38.86 -2.66 27.50
CA GLN A 285 -40.01 -2.15 28.24
C GLN A 285 -40.99 -1.41 27.33
N ILE A 286 -42.29 -1.61 27.58
CA ILE A 286 -43.40 -0.85 26.99
C ILE A 286 -43.83 0.25 27.96
N SER A 287 -44.06 1.47 27.46
CA SER A 287 -44.52 2.61 28.24
C SER A 287 -46.01 2.55 28.55
N GLU A 288 -46.44 3.36 29.51
CA GLU A 288 -47.84 3.79 29.59
C GLU A 288 -48.16 4.76 28.44
N ILE A 289 -49.44 5.14 28.28
CA ILE A 289 -49.90 6.02 27.21
C ILE A 289 -49.29 7.43 27.36
N VAL A 290 -48.61 7.90 26.32
CA VAL A 290 -47.98 9.22 26.26
C VAL A 290 -48.78 10.14 25.34
N LYS A 291 -49.22 11.30 25.85
CA LYS A 291 -49.92 12.30 25.03
C LYS A 291 -48.94 13.32 24.48
N THR A 292 -48.95 13.51 23.17
CA THR A 292 -48.23 14.59 22.48
C THR A 292 -49.18 15.39 21.58
N GLN A 293 -48.65 16.43 20.92
CA GLN A 293 -49.39 17.18 19.90
C GLN A 293 -49.87 16.32 18.73
N TYR A 294 -49.25 15.17 18.48
CA TYR A 294 -49.57 14.29 17.34
C TYR A 294 -50.64 13.25 17.65
N GLY A 295 -51.00 13.04 18.93
CA GLY A 295 -51.90 11.96 19.31
C GLY A 295 -51.47 11.29 20.60
N TYR A 296 -51.86 10.03 20.76
CA TYR A 296 -51.51 9.19 21.90
C TYR A 296 -50.54 8.11 21.43
N HIS A 297 -49.43 7.97 22.16
CA HIS A 297 -48.34 7.07 21.83
C HIS A 297 -48.23 5.96 22.87
N ILE A 298 -47.94 4.75 22.42
CA ILE A 298 -47.39 3.68 23.26
C ILE A 298 -45.99 3.41 22.72
N ILE A 299 -44.98 3.53 23.58
CA ILE A 299 -43.58 3.48 23.21
C ILE A 299 -42.99 2.17 23.72
N LYS A 300 -42.19 1.49 22.92
CA LYS A 300 -41.39 0.34 23.35
C LYS A 300 -39.92 0.65 23.13
N ARG A 301 -39.09 0.49 24.17
CA ARG A 301 -37.64 0.47 23.99
C ARG A 301 -37.23 -0.92 23.55
N GLU A 302 -36.58 -1.03 22.40
CA GLU A 302 -36.02 -2.27 21.88
C GLU A 302 -34.63 -2.51 22.48
N SER A 303 -34.03 -3.66 22.18
CA SER A 303 -32.64 -3.91 22.53
C SER A 303 -31.70 -2.92 21.86
N ASP A 304 -30.70 -2.46 22.60
CA ASP A 304 -29.65 -1.61 22.06
C ASP A 304 -28.71 -2.43 21.13
N LEU A 305 -28.81 -3.77 21.16
CA LEU A 305 -28.10 -4.67 20.25
C LEU A 305 -28.77 -4.73 18.87
N ILE A 306 -28.03 -4.34 17.84
CA ILE A 306 -28.41 -4.49 16.43
C ILE A 306 -28.45 -5.98 16.09
N LYS A 307 -29.58 -6.45 15.54
CA LYS A 307 -29.77 -7.87 15.24
C LYS A 307 -28.83 -8.33 14.13
N PHE A 308 -28.30 -9.56 14.25
CA PHE A 308 -27.47 -10.18 13.21
C PHE A 308 -28.08 -10.06 11.81
N THR A 309 -29.40 -10.22 11.67
CA THR A 309 -30.09 -10.11 10.37
C THR A 309 -29.91 -8.76 9.67
N GLU A 310 -29.72 -7.68 10.44
CA GLU A 310 -29.56 -6.31 9.93
C GLU A 310 -28.11 -6.06 9.49
N VAL A 311 -27.13 -6.68 10.15
CA VAL A 311 -25.69 -6.48 9.90
C VAL A 311 -25.01 -7.62 9.16
N LYS A 312 -25.70 -8.73 8.92
CA LYS A 312 -25.15 -9.98 8.35
C LYS A 312 -24.34 -9.74 7.09
N ASN A 313 -24.92 -9.05 6.10
CA ASN A 313 -24.24 -8.83 4.83
C ASN A 313 -23.04 -7.90 4.98
N THR A 314 -23.13 -6.90 5.87
CA THR A 314 -22.00 -6.04 6.21
C THR A 314 -20.86 -6.86 6.80
N ILE A 315 -21.15 -7.75 7.77
CA ILE A 315 -20.15 -8.64 8.39
C ILE A 315 -19.51 -9.55 7.35
N ILE A 316 -20.31 -10.20 6.50
CA ILE A 316 -19.81 -11.07 5.43
C ILE A 316 -18.85 -10.29 4.53
N ASN A 317 -19.26 -9.12 4.05
CA ASN A 317 -18.43 -8.29 3.17
C ASN A 317 -17.14 -7.82 3.85
N THR A 318 -17.20 -7.43 5.13
CA THR A 318 -16.02 -7.04 5.91
C THR A 318 -15.05 -8.20 6.03
N LEU A 319 -15.51 -9.37 6.45
CA LEU A 319 -14.67 -10.56 6.62
C LEU A 319 -14.10 -11.06 5.28
N GLU A 320 -14.87 -10.99 4.19
CA GLU A 320 -14.37 -11.32 2.84
C GLU A 320 -13.28 -10.34 2.41
N THR A 321 -13.46 -9.04 2.69
CA THR A 321 -12.46 -8.01 2.37
C THR A 321 -11.18 -8.18 3.20
N GLU A 322 -11.30 -8.49 4.48
CA GLU A 322 -10.16 -8.76 5.36
C GLU A 322 -9.40 -10.00 4.90
N ARG A 323 -10.10 -11.09 4.56
CA ARG A 323 -9.48 -12.30 4.03
C ARG A 323 -8.79 -12.04 2.68
N GLN A 324 -9.43 -11.31 1.78
CA GLN A 324 -8.81 -10.89 0.51
C GLN A 324 -7.53 -10.08 0.73
N LYS A 325 -7.52 -9.17 1.72
CA LYS A 325 -6.33 -8.38 2.06
C LYS A 325 -5.20 -9.25 2.60
N GLN A 326 -5.51 -10.22 3.46
CA GLN A 326 -4.52 -11.16 3.98
C GLN A 326 -3.93 -12.01 2.85
N GLU A 327 -4.79 -12.62 2.03
CA GLU A 327 -4.39 -13.46 0.89
C GLU A 327 -3.57 -12.66 -0.13
N LEU A 328 -3.92 -11.39 -0.39
CA LEU A 328 -3.12 -10.50 -1.23
C LEU A 328 -1.71 -10.27 -0.66
N GLY A 329 -1.58 -10.12 0.67
CA GLY A 329 -0.29 -9.98 1.33
C GLY A 329 0.60 -11.21 1.13
N GLU A 330 0.05 -12.40 1.42
CA GLU A 330 0.75 -13.68 1.22
C GLU A 330 1.09 -13.92 -0.26
N TYR A 331 0.17 -13.57 -1.16
CA TYR A 331 0.35 -13.67 -2.60
C TYR A 331 1.47 -12.76 -3.13
N LEU A 332 1.53 -11.51 -2.66
CA LEU A 332 2.61 -10.58 -3.02
C LEU A 332 3.96 -11.06 -2.51
N GLU A 333 4.03 -11.63 -1.31
CA GLU A 333 5.27 -12.17 -0.75
C GLU A 333 5.80 -13.34 -1.60
N ASP A 334 4.93 -14.29 -1.97
CA ASP A 334 5.30 -15.41 -2.85
C ASP A 334 5.82 -14.93 -4.21
N ILE A 335 5.21 -13.89 -4.79
CA ILE A 335 5.66 -13.30 -6.05
C ILE A 335 7.02 -12.61 -5.86
N LYS A 336 7.22 -11.88 -4.76
CA LYS A 336 8.48 -11.18 -4.44
C LYS A 336 9.64 -12.16 -4.28
N GLU A 337 9.48 -13.23 -3.51
CA GLU A 337 10.51 -14.25 -3.30
C GLU A 337 10.99 -14.90 -4.60
N ARG A 338 10.12 -14.99 -5.60
CA ARG A 338 10.40 -15.59 -6.91
C ARG A 338 10.91 -14.58 -7.95
N SER A 339 10.98 -13.30 -7.60
CA SER A 339 11.32 -12.22 -8.51
C SER A 339 12.72 -11.67 -8.27
N ASP A 340 13.35 -11.19 -9.33
CA ASP A 340 14.64 -10.49 -9.27
C ASP A 340 14.38 -8.99 -9.08
N ILE A 341 14.47 -8.52 -7.84
CA ILE A 341 14.18 -7.13 -7.45
C ILE A 341 15.46 -6.46 -6.96
N VAL A 342 15.85 -5.37 -7.62
CA VAL A 342 16.99 -4.53 -7.23
C VAL A 342 16.52 -3.10 -7.04
N ILE A 343 16.56 -2.61 -5.82
CA ILE A 343 16.21 -1.23 -5.47
C ILE A 343 17.49 -0.40 -5.41
N ASN A 344 17.52 0.69 -6.16
CA ASN A 344 18.64 1.63 -6.24
C ASN A 344 18.28 3.02 -5.66
N PHE A 345 16.99 3.33 -5.54
CA PHE A 345 16.49 4.55 -4.90
C PHE A 345 16.80 4.54 -3.41
N GLY A 346 17.20 5.70 -2.87
CA GLY A 346 17.60 5.82 -1.47
C GLY A 346 18.85 5.01 -1.11
N GLN A 347 19.51 4.31 -2.04
CA GLN A 347 20.84 3.74 -1.82
C GLN A 347 21.87 4.75 -2.28
N ALA A 348 22.34 5.59 -1.36
CA ALA A 348 23.55 6.34 -1.63
C ALA A 348 24.66 5.33 -1.96
N LYS A 349 25.19 5.37 -3.19
CA LYS A 349 26.51 4.78 -3.47
C LYS A 349 27.52 5.61 -2.69
N THR A 350 27.66 5.34 -1.40
CA THR A 350 28.81 5.81 -0.64
C THR A 350 30.00 5.08 -1.24
N SER A 351 30.83 5.81 -1.97
CA SER A 351 32.18 5.37 -2.25
C SER A 351 32.82 4.98 -0.91
N GLY A 352 33.05 3.68 -0.72
CA GLY A 352 33.50 3.07 0.53
C GLY A 352 34.67 3.82 1.17
N THR A 353 34.34 4.62 2.16
CA THR A 353 35.29 5.10 3.16
C THR A 353 34.68 4.78 4.50
N ALA A 354 35.40 3.96 5.27
CA ALA A 354 35.09 3.70 6.67
C ALA A 354 34.86 5.03 7.42
N VAL A 355 34.02 4.99 8.45
CA VAL A 355 33.84 6.15 9.33
C VAL A 355 35.17 6.70 9.86
N PRO A 356 35.25 8.00 10.18
CA PRO A 356 36.43 8.57 10.80
C PRO A 356 36.91 7.71 11.98
N GLY A 357 38.23 7.53 12.11
CA GLY A 357 38.80 6.66 13.15
C GLY A 357 38.42 7.04 14.58
N SER A 358 38.03 8.29 14.81
CA SER A 358 37.46 8.79 16.07
C SER A 358 36.15 8.06 16.43
N CYS A 359 35.29 7.77 15.46
CA CYS A 359 34.01 7.09 15.67
C CYS A 359 34.14 5.70 16.29
N TYR A 360 35.21 4.96 15.96
CA TYR A 360 35.48 3.67 16.58
C TYR A 360 35.91 3.79 18.04
N ASN A 361 36.70 4.82 18.37
CA ASN A 361 37.24 5.00 19.71
C ASN A 361 36.23 5.67 20.66
N ASP A 362 35.48 6.66 20.15
CA ASP A 362 34.57 7.48 20.95
C ASP A 362 33.31 6.70 21.36
N TYR A 363 32.87 5.76 20.52
CA TYR A 363 31.63 4.99 20.73
C TYR A 363 31.83 3.47 20.81
N GLY A 364 33.08 3.01 20.88
CA GLY A 364 33.41 1.58 21.03
C GLY A 364 33.00 0.70 19.86
N LEU A 365 32.88 1.27 18.65
CA LEU A 365 32.49 0.55 17.44
C LEU A 365 33.69 -0.23 16.87
N SER A 366 33.41 -1.27 16.10
CA SER A 366 34.39 -1.95 15.22
C SER A 366 33.86 -2.02 13.79
N SER A 367 34.71 -2.20 12.78
CA SER A 367 34.31 -2.14 11.36
C SER A 367 33.22 -3.15 10.96
N ASP A 368 33.09 -4.24 11.71
CA ASP A 368 32.08 -5.30 11.56
C ASP A 368 30.81 -5.04 12.39
N THR A 369 30.68 -3.87 13.02
CA THR A 369 29.50 -3.52 13.82
C THR A 369 28.40 -2.96 12.91
N VAL A 370 27.18 -3.45 13.13
CA VAL A 370 25.95 -2.87 12.58
C VAL A 370 25.29 -1.98 13.62
N ILE A 371 25.12 -0.71 13.34
CA ILE A 371 24.29 0.17 14.18
C ILE A 371 22.84 -0.16 13.93
N PHE A 372 22.10 -0.46 14.98
CA PHE A 372 20.64 -0.54 14.96
C PHE A 372 20.09 0.79 15.49
N TYR A 373 19.58 1.62 14.59
CA TYR A 373 19.04 2.93 14.90
C TYR A 373 17.53 2.82 15.10
N HIS A 374 17.06 3.09 16.32
CA HIS A 374 15.66 2.82 16.70
C HIS A 374 15.07 3.88 17.62
N ALA A 375 13.74 3.84 17.76
CA ALA A 375 13.00 4.65 18.71
C ALA A 375 11.88 3.82 19.35
N ASP A 376 11.58 4.06 20.62
CA ASP A 376 10.53 3.33 21.34
C ASP A 376 9.14 3.49 20.71
N TRP A 377 8.87 4.63 20.10
CA TRP A 377 7.60 4.93 19.44
C TRP A 377 7.49 4.35 18.02
N CYS A 378 8.56 3.76 17.48
CA CYS A 378 8.62 3.27 16.10
C CYS A 378 8.16 1.78 16.01
N PRO A 379 7.01 1.48 15.37
CA PRO A 379 6.48 0.11 15.33
C PRO A 379 7.33 -0.86 14.50
N HIS A 380 7.94 -0.38 13.41
CA HIS A 380 8.89 -1.16 12.59
C HIS A 380 10.17 -1.47 13.36
N CYS A 381 10.61 -0.54 14.21
CA CYS A 381 11.78 -0.71 15.06
C CYS A 381 11.50 -1.77 16.14
N SER A 382 10.34 -1.68 16.79
CA SER A 382 9.90 -2.65 17.81
C SER A 382 9.90 -4.09 17.29
N ARG A 383 9.48 -4.31 16.03
CA ARG A 383 9.48 -5.66 15.42
C ARG A 383 10.88 -6.19 15.11
N MET A 384 11.85 -5.31 14.88
CA MET A 384 13.22 -5.72 14.60
C MET A 384 14.03 -6.03 15.87
N ILE A 385 13.59 -5.62 17.06
CA ILE A 385 14.30 -5.86 18.33
C ILE A 385 14.61 -7.35 18.50
N SER A 386 13.60 -8.23 18.37
CA SER A 386 13.79 -9.67 18.54
C SER A 386 14.72 -10.28 17.50
N VAL A 387 14.69 -9.75 16.27
CA VAL A 387 15.55 -10.20 15.17
C VAL A 387 17.02 -9.81 15.42
N VAL A 388 17.24 -8.59 15.93
CA VAL A 388 18.58 -8.12 16.30
C VAL A 388 19.15 -8.95 17.45
N GLU A 389 18.37 -9.18 18.51
CA GLU A 389 18.76 -10.02 19.65
C GLU A 389 19.12 -11.45 19.22
N GLU A 390 18.36 -12.03 18.28
CA GLU A 390 18.64 -13.35 17.73
C GLU A 390 19.99 -13.39 17.01
N LEU A 391 20.26 -12.41 16.14
CA LEU A 391 21.54 -12.33 15.40
C LEU A 391 22.73 -12.00 16.32
N GLU A 392 22.54 -11.20 17.38
CA GLU A 392 23.57 -11.04 18.42
C GLU A 392 23.90 -12.38 19.10
N GLY A 393 22.88 -13.21 19.37
CA GLY A 393 23.04 -14.57 19.89
C GLY A 393 23.83 -15.50 18.95
N GLU A 394 23.83 -15.21 17.65
CA GLU A 394 24.62 -15.90 16.64
C GLU A 394 26.04 -15.34 16.44
N GLY A 395 26.37 -14.24 17.13
CA GLY A 395 27.70 -13.64 17.16
C GLY A 395 27.90 -12.45 16.21
N TYR A 396 26.84 -11.92 15.59
CA TYR A 396 26.91 -10.64 14.89
C TYR A 396 26.97 -9.49 15.91
N LYS A 397 27.69 -8.41 15.57
CA LYS A 397 27.85 -7.26 16.48
C LYS A 397 26.89 -6.16 16.14
N PHE A 398 26.06 -5.78 17.11
CA PHE A 398 25.19 -4.61 16.99
C PHE A 398 25.55 -3.51 17.97
N HIS A 399 25.30 -2.27 17.57
CA HIS A 399 25.32 -1.11 18.44
C HIS A 399 23.92 -0.48 18.45
N TRP A 400 23.29 -0.47 19.62
CA TRP A 400 21.93 0.01 19.81
C TRP A 400 21.94 1.53 19.96
N ALA A 401 21.50 2.23 18.92
CA ALA A 401 21.45 3.69 18.87
C ALA A 401 19.99 4.16 18.99
N GLU A 402 19.57 4.41 20.23
CA GLU A 402 18.21 4.85 20.53
C GLU A 402 18.08 6.37 20.37
N THR A 403 17.19 6.82 19.48
CA THR A 403 17.00 8.25 19.17
C THR A 403 16.40 9.07 20.31
N SER A 404 15.69 8.45 21.24
CA SER A 404 15.13 9.11 22.42
C SER A 404 16.15 9.38 23.53
N SER A 405 17.35 8.77 23.44
CA SER A 405 18.36 8.78 24.51
C SER A 405 19.41 9.89 24.38
N GLY A 406 19.41 10.65 23.27
CA GLY A 406 20.41 11.69 22.97
C GLY A 406 21.78 11.15 22.52
N GLU A 407 22.28 10.08 23.16
CA GLU A 407 23.55 9.44 22.82
C GLU A 407 23.49 8.70 21.47
N GLY A 408 22.36 8.01 21.18
CA GLY A 408 22.16 7.34 19.89
C GLY A 408 22.08 8.31 18.71
N GLU A 409 21.49 9.48 18.91
CA GLU A 409 21.44 10.56 17.92
C GLU A 409 22.85 11.13 17.65
N GLU A 410 23.65 11.32 18.71
CA GLU A 410 25.01 11.85 18.59
C GLU A 410 25.95 10.96 17.77
N VAL A 411 25.88 9.63 17.93
CA VAL A 411 26.65 8.66 17.13
C VAL A 411 26.32 8.78 15.65
N VAL A 412 25.03 8.78 15.31
CA VAL A 412 24.58 8.79 13.91
C VAL A 412 24.84 10.14 13.26
N ASP A 413 24.58 11.25 13.95
CA ASP A 413 24.86 12.59 13.43
C ASP A 413 26.36 12.83 13.23
N SER A 414 27.18 12.46 14.22
CA SER A 414 28.62 12.75 14.19
C SER A 414 29.39 11.87 13.21
N CYS A 415 28.99 10.60 13.06
CA CYS A 415 29.74 9.60 12.29
C CYS A 415 29.10 9.24 10.95
N PHE A 416 27.79 9.48 10.81
CA PHE A 416 26.97 9.06 9.68
C PHE A 416 26.02 10.15 9.18
N GLY A 417 26.28 11.44 9.46
CA GLY A 417 25.45 12.54 8.97
C GLY A 417 25.32 12.60 7.43
N ASP A 418 26.26 12.01 6.69
CA ASP A 418 26.16 11.82 5.24
C ASP A 418 25.14 10.76 4.83
N VAL A 419 24.92 9.74 5.67
CA VAL A 419 23.92 8.67 5.49
C VAL A 419 22.51 9.22 5.66
N LEU A 420 22.31 10.16 6.58
CA LEU A 420 21.00 10.77 6.87
C LEU A 420 20.38 11.53 5.68
N GLN A 421 21.17 11.91 4.67
CA GLN A 421 20.65 12.57 3.47
C GLN A 421 19.82 11.64 2.56
N GLY A 422 19.86 10.32 2.79
CA GLY A 422 19.06 9.33 2.06
C GLY A 422 17.84 8.81 2.84
N GLY A 423 17.51 9.40 3.99
CA GLY A 423 16.45 8.95 4.90
C GLY A 423 17.00 8.63 6.29
N VAL A 424 16.12 8.27 7.23
CA VAL A 424 16.51 7.85 8.58
C VAL A 424 16.79 6.34 8.57
N PRO A 425 18.06 5.89 8.60
CA PRO A 425 18.39 4.48 8.53
C PRO A 425 17.93 3.74 9.77
N GLN A 426 17.52 2.49 9.61
CA GLN A 426 17.27 1.58 10.73
C GLN A 426 18.50 0.72 11.03
N PHE A 427 19.31 0.39 10.00
CA PHE A 427 20.57 -0.30 10.15
C PHE A 427 21.69 0.40 9.39
N ILE A 428 22.87 0.54 9.99
CA ILE A 428 24.05 1.14 9.35
C ILE A 428 25.26 0.24 9.57
N CYS A 429 25.96 -0.14 8.51
CA CYS A 429 27.24 -0.81 8.64
C CYS A 429 28.36 0.22 8.87
N THR A 430 29.09 0.07 9.96
CA THR A 430 30.17 0.98 10.33
C THR A 430 31.37 0.93 9.38
N GLY A 431 31.70 -0.25 8.84
CA GLY A 431 32.88 -0.47 8.00
C GLY A 431 32.81 0.11 6.60
N ASN A 432 31.61 0.14 6.00
CA ASN A 432 31.41 0.58 4.61
C ASN A 432 30.36 1.70 4.45
N LYS A 433 29.66 2.09 5.54
CA LYS A 433 28.55 3.06 5.56
C LYS A 433 27.32 2.66 4.74
N ASP A 434 27.21 1.40 4.31
CA ASP A 434 25.97 0.89 3.75
C ASP A 434 24.88 0.91 4.83
N TYR A 435 23.62 1.06 4.41
CA TYR A 435 22.51 1.13 5.35
C TYR A 435 21.26 0.46 4.80
N LYS A 436 20.34 0.15 5.71
CA LYS A 436 18.99 -0.31 5.43
C LYS A 436 17.99 0.59 6.13
N LEU A 437 16.94 0.93 5.40
CA LEU A 437 15.79 1.66 5.93
C LEU A 437 14.71 0.65 6.32
N GLY A 438 14.01 0.92 7.41
CA GLY A 438 12.83 0.15 7.79
C GLY A 438 13.08 -1.30 8.17
N GLU A 439 11.96 -1.99 8.36
CA GLU A 439 11.91 -3.41 8.71
C GLU A 439 12.35 -4.27 7.53
N ILE A 440 13.21 -5.25 7.80
CA ILE A 440 13.73 -6.18 6.80
C ILE A 440 13.65 -7.60 7.35
N SER A 441 13.57 -8.60 6.48
CA SER A 441 13.56 -10.00 6.93
C SER A 441 14.85 -10.36 7.67
N GLU A 442 14.77 -11.34 8.57
CA GLU A 442 15.94 -11.89 9.29
C GLU A 442 17.05 -12.32 8.33
N GLU A 443 16.70 -13.01 7.23
CA GLU A 443 17.67 -13.41 6.19
C GLU A 443 18.35 -12.19 5.54
N SER A 444 17.60 -11.11 5.33
CA SER A 444 18.15 -9.87 4.75
C SER A 444 19.06 -9.16 5.73
N LEU A 445 18.69 -9.09 7.01
CA LEU A 445 19.53 -8.49 8.05
C LEU A 445 20.81 -9.30 8.27
N ARG A 446 20.71 -10.63 8.26
CA ARG A 446 21.86 -11.54 8.31
C ARG A 446 22.84 -11.29 7.17
N LYS A 447 22.36 -11.27 5.92
CA LYS A 447 23.22 -10.95 4.74
C LYS A 447 23.83 -9.56 4.84
N PHE A 448 23.10 -8.60 5.39
CA PHE A 448 23.61 -7.25 5.61
C PHE A 448 24.72 -7.22 6.67
N ALA A 449 24.54 -7.90 7.81
CA ALA A 449 25.55 -8.02 8.84
C ALA A 449 26.79 -8.78 8.35
N GLU A 450 26.62 -9.83 7.54
CA GLU A 450 27.72 -10.53 6.85
C GLU A 450 28.50 -9.61 5.91
N SER A 451 27.81 -8.69 5.21
CA SER A 451 28.48 -7.73 4.32
C SER A 451 29.25 -6.64 5.08
N CYS A 452 29.02 -6.52 6.38
CA CYS A 452 29.71 -5.58 7.26
C CYS A 452 31.03 -6.15 7.81
N GLN A 453 31.14 -7.49 7.90
CA GLN A 453 32.37 -8.22 8.24
C GLN A 453 33.36 -8.21 7.08
#